data_AF-A0A966KMX1-F1
#
_entry.id   AF-A0A966KMX1-F1
#
_cell.length_a   1.000
_cell.length_b   1.000
_cell.length_c   1.000
_cell.angle_alpha   90.00
_cell.angle_beta   90.00
_cell.angle_gamma   90.00
#
_symmetry.space_group_name_H-M   'P 1'
#
loop_
_entity.id
_entity.type
_entity.pdbx_description
1 polymer ?
#
loop_
_entity_poly.entity_id
_entity_poly.type
_entity_poly.pdbx_seq_one_letter_code
_entity_poly.pdbx_strand_id
1 'polypeptide(L)'
;PHHSISQFAQYTIADVETAELEQYVGRRVADIATERGVHPLDALLDIVLADDLATGLEPPTVGTDDASWVERARLLDSDPRVIAGGSDAGAHLDMMKTFACHTSFLAEGVRNRQLMSFERAVQLFTDAPARLYGLTGRGRVAEGWFADLVIMDPSTVGPGTVAPRRDLPGGGWRLHSEATGIDATIVNGTPIVVDGRVTGDTPGTVIRSGRDTETVTAH
;
A
#
# COMPACT_ATOMS: atom_id res chain seq x y z
N PRO A 1 -7.44 -13.85 -21.60
CA PRO A 1 -6.39 -13.61 -20.57
C PRO A 1 -6.93 -13.35 -19.14
N HIS A 2 -8.14 -13.80 -18.78
CA HIS A 2 -8.83 -13.45 -17.53
C HIS A 2 -8.81 -14.56 -16.45
N HIS A 3 -7.85 -15.48 -16.47
CA HIS A 3 -7.82 -16.64 -15.56
C HIS A 3 -6.83 -16.51 -14.40
N SER A 4 -6.47 -15.29 -13.98
CA SER A 4 -5.44 -15.09 -12.93
C SER A 4 -5.85 -15.71 -11.58
N ILE A 5 -7.11 -15.58 -11.16
CA ILE A 5 -7.57 -16.05 -9.84
C ILE A 5 -7.73 -17.58 -9.76
N SER A 6 -8.02 -18.23 -10.89
CA SER A 6 -8.17 -19.70 -10.95
C SER A 6 -6.85 -20.44 -11.21
N GLN A 7 -5.72 -19.73 -11.28
CA GLN A 7 -4.40 -20.32 -11.46
C GLN A 7 -3.79 -20.69 -10.10
N PHE A 8 -4.42 -21.65 -9.41
CA PHE A 8 -4.02 -22.12 -8.07
C PHE A 8 -2.53 -22.47 -7.95
N ALA A 9 -1.93 -22.99 -9.02
CA ALA A 9 -0.50 -23.30 -9.10
C ALA A 9 0.43 -22.07 -8.92
N GLN A 10 -0.07 -20.86 -9.12
CA GLN A 10 0.71 -19.63 -9.00
C GLN A 10 0.66 -19.01 -7.61
N TYR A 11 -0.22 -19.49 -6.74
CA TYR A 11 -0.29 -19.03 -5.37
C TYR A 11 0.93 -19.49 -4.58
N THR A 12 1.32 -18.67 -3.62
CA THR A 12 2.34 -18.95 -2.61
C THR A 12 1.66 -19.14 -1.26
N ILE A 13 2.09 -20.14 -0.49
CA ILE A 13 1.65 -20.29 0.90
C ILE A 13 2.31 -19.18 1.72
N ALA A 14 1.54 -18.21 2.19
CA ALA A 14 2.05 -17.01 2.85
C ALA A 14 2.31 -17.26 4.34
N ASP A 15 1.39 -17.97 5.00
CA ASP A 15 1.45 -18.35 6.41
C ASP A 15 0.53 -19.56 6.67
N VAL A 16 0.73 -20.20 7.82
CA VAL A 16 -0.07 -21.30 8.34
C VAL A 16 -0.14 -21.21 9.87
N GLU A 17 -1.17 -21.79 10.50
CA GLU A 17 -1.23 -21.91 11.98
C GLU A 17 -0.72 -23.28 12.48
N THR A 18 -0.68 -24.29 11.60
CA THR A 18 -0.27 -25.66 11.90
C THR A 18 1.23 -25.87 11.68
N ALA A 19 1.95 -26.23 12.74
CA ALA A 19 3.42 -26.32 12.74
C ALA A 19 3.99 -27.30 11.69
N GLU A 20 3.30 -28.40 11.41
CA GLU A 20 3.72 -29.38 10.40
C GLU A 20 3.69 -28.84 8.96
N LEU A 21 2.92 -27.78 8.73
CA LEU A 21 2.76 -27.14 7.42
C LEU A 21 3.76 -26.00 7.19
N GLU A 22 4.53 -25.60 8.21
CA GLU A 22 5.50 -24.49 8.14
C GLU A 22 6.52 -24.69 7.00
N GLN A 23 6.84 -25.95 6.68
CA GLN A 23 7.70 -26.34 5.55
C GLN A 23 7.18 -25.89 4.16
N TYR A 24 5.91 -25.48 4.06
CA TYR A 24 5.29 -25.00 2.83
C TYR A 24 5.29 -23.47 2.73
N VAL A 25 5.51 -22.75 3.83
CA VAL A 25 5.53 -21.28 3.86
C VAL A 25 6.60 -20.74 2.92
N GLY A 26 6.22 -19.73 2.13
CA GLY A 26 7.05 -19.10 1.10
C GLY A 26 7.20 -19.92 -0.19
N ARG A 27 6.60 -21.10 -0.28
CA ARG A 27 6.69 -21.97 -1.47
C ARG A 27 5.46 -21.83 -2.36
N ARG A 28 5.68 -21.98 -3.67
CA ARG A 28 4.59 -21.99 -4.63
C ARG A 28 3.87 -23.32 -4.62
N VAL A 29 2.55 -23.27 -4.78
CA VAL A 29 1.68 -24.45 -4.88
C VAL A 29 2.12 -25.37 -6.02
N ALA A 30 2.57 -24.83 -7.16
CA ALA A 30 3.10 -25.63 -8.27
C ALA A 30 4.26 -26.53 -7.88
N ASP A 31 5.19 -26.02 -7.08
CA ASP A 31 6.40 -26.74 -6.69
C ASP A 31 6.03 -27.86 -5.71
N ILE A 32 5.18 -27.54 -4.72
CA ILE A 32 4.66 -28.52 -3.75
C ILE A 32 3.88 -29.63 -4.46
N ALA A 33 3.02 -29.27 -5.41
CA ALA A 33 2.23 -30.24 -6.18
C ALA A 33 3.11 -31.17 -7.02
N THR A 34 4.15 -30.63 -7.65
CA THR A 34 5.12 -31.41 -8.43
C THR A 34 5.87 -32.41 -7.57
N GLU A 35 6.35 -32.00 -6.39
CA GLU A 35 7.05 -32.88 -5.46
C GLU A 35 6.15 -33.99 -4.90
N ARG A 36 4.88 -33.67 -4.63
CA ARG A 36 3.89 -34.65 -4.14
C ARG A 36 3.28 -35.50 -5.26
N GLY A 37 3.48 -35.15 -6.53
CA GLY A 37 2.90 -35.84 -7.68
C GLY A 37 1.38 -35.72 -7.78
N VAL A 38 0.81 -34.60 -7.30
CA VAL A 38 -0.65 -34.35 -7.29
C VAL A 38 -1.02 -33.13 -8.13
N HIS A 39 -2.32 -32.92 -8.38
CA HIS A 39 -2.78 -31.71 -9.07
C HIS A 39 -2.61 -30.47 -8.16
N PRO A 40 -2.26 -29.28 -8.70
CA PRO A 40 -2.07 -28.07 -7.88
C PRO A 40 -3.27 -27.65 -7.02
N LEU A 41 -4.49 -27.85 -7.53
CA LEU A 41 -5.70 -27.60 -6.74
C LEU A 41 -5.78 -28.56 -5.54
N ASP A 42 -5.45 -29.84 -5.72
CA ASP A 42 -5.49 -30.83 -4.65
C ASP A 42 -4.43 -30.51 -3.60
N ALA A 43 -3.20 -30.17 -4.03
CA ALA A 43 -2.14 -29.74 -3.11
C ALA A 43 -2.56 -28.52 -2.27
N LEU A 44 -3.20 -27.52 -2.90
CA LEU A 44 -3.70 -26.34 -2.21
C LEU A 44 -4.81 -26.71 -1.21
N LEU A 45 -5.81 -27.49 -1.64
CA LEU A 45 -6.92 -27.90 -0.78
C LEU A 45 -6.44 -28.76 0.39
N ASP A 46 -5.52 -29.68 0.17
CA ASP A 46 -4.95 -30.53 1.23
C ASP A 46 -4.25 -29.70 2.31
N ILE A 47 -3.48 -28.68 1.91
CA ILE A 47 -2.80 -27.78 2.85
C ILE A 47 -3.83 -26.94 3.61
N VAL A 48 -4.74 -26.29 2.89
CA VAL A 48 -5.75 -25.40 3.47
C VAL A 48 -6.68 -26.16 4.43
N LEU A 49 -7.07 -27.39 4.09
CA LEU A 49 -7.88 -28.24 4.96
C LEU A 49 -7.10 -28.76 6.17
N ALA A 50 -5.82 -29.10 5.99
CA ALA A 50 -4.97 -29.53 7.10
C ALA A 50 -4.71 -28.40 8.11
N ASP A 51 -4.82 -27.14 7.67
CA ASP A 51 -4.65 -25.95 8.48
C ASP A 51 -5.97 -25.34 9.00
N ASP A 52 -7.06 -26.10 8.97
CA ASP A 52 -8.41 -25.65 9.39
C ASP A 52 -8.85 -24.32 8.72
N LEU A 53 -8.51 -24.16 7.43
CA LEU A 53 -8.78 -22.98 6.61
C LEU A 53 -8.04 -21.70 7.06
N ALA A 54 -7.05 -21.81 7.94
CA ALA A 54 -6.27 -20.67 8.43
C ALA A 54 -5.12 -20.23 7.51
N THR A 55 -4.85 -20.99 6.44
CA THR A 55 -3.71 -20.75 5.54
C THR A 55 -3.83 -19.43 4.76
N GLY A 56 -2.84 -18.55 4.90
CA GLY A 56 -2.65 -17.39 4.04
C GLY A 56 -2.23 -17.79 2.62
N LEU A 57 -2.93 -17.26 1.61
CA LEU A 57 -2.63 -17.51 0.19
C LEU A 57 -2.28 -16.19 -0.52
N GLU A 58 -1.03 -16.06 -0.95
CA GLU A 58 -0.58 -14.89 -1.70
C GLU A 58 -0.69 -15.15 -3.21
N PRO A 59 -1.46 -14.34 -3.98
CA PRO A 59 -1.49 -14.43 -5.42
C PRO A 59 -0.15 -13.96 -6.01
N PRO A 60 0.19 -14.35 -7.25
CA PRO A 60 1.41 -13.91 -7.90
C PRO A 60 1.46 -12.38 -8.00
N THR A 61 2.57 -11.79 -7.58
CA THR A 61 2.79 -10.35 -7.72
C THR A 61 2.97 -10.00 -9.19
N VAL A 62 2.17 -9.05 -9.68
CA VAL A 62 2.22 -8.61 -11.09
C VAL A 62 2.86 -7.23 -11.22
N GLY A 63 3.63 -7.08 -12.28
CA GLY A 63 4.24 -5.81 -12.67
C GLY A 63 5.29 -5.30 -11.69
N THR A 64 6.02 -6.16 -11.00
CA THR A 64 7.18 -5.75 -10.19
C THR A 64 8.48 -5.70 -10.99
N ASP A 65 8.45 -6.10 -12.26
CA ASP A 65 9.57 -6.04 -13.19
C ASP A 65 9.89 -4.60 -13.61
N ASP A 66 11.11 -4.41 -14.13
CA ASP A 66 11.64 -3.11 -14.51
C ASP A 66 10.80 -2.42 -15.58
N ALA A 67 10.31 -3.16 -16.59
CA ALA A 67 9.52 -2.58 -17.66
C ALA A 67 8.19 -2.03 -17.14
N SER A 68 7.53 -2.77 -16.25
CA SER A 68 6.30 -2.32 -15.59
C SER A 68 6.52 -1.08 -14.72
N TRP A 69 7.66 -0.98 -14.02
CA TRP A 69 8.00 0.21 -13.23
C TRP A 69 8.25 1.44 -14.10
N VAL A 70 9.03 1.28 -15.18
CA VAL A 70 9.28 2.36 -16.15
C VAL A 70 7.97 2.85 -16.75
N GLU A 71 7.08 1.95 -17.15
CA GLU A 71 5.79 2.33 -17.73
C GLU A 71 4.89 3.06 -16.72
N ARG A 72 4.87 2.63 -15.45
CA ARG A 72 4.15 3.35 -14.38
C ARG A 72 4.66 4.78 -14.20
N ALA A 73 5.98 4.94 -14.11
CA ALA A 73 6.57 6.27 -13.97
C ALA A 73 6.27 7.15 -15.19
N ARG A 74 6.37 6.58 -16.40
CA ARG A 74 6.01 7.27 -17.65
C ARG A 74 4.56 7.74 -17.65
N LEU A 75 3.61 6.88 -17.26
CA LEU A 75 2.19 7.23 -17.21
C LEU A 75 1.91 8.31 -16.17
N LEU A 76 2.46 8.17 -14.96
CA LEU A 76 2.33 9.16 -13.89
C LEU A 76 2.89 10.53 -14.27
N ASP A 77 3.97 10.56 -15.06
CA ASP A 77 4.61 11.82 -15.43
C ASP A 77 3.95 12.48 -16.65
N SER A 78 3.56 11.69 -17.65
CA SER A 78 3.12 12.20 -18.96
C SER A 78 1.61 12.31 -19.17
N ASP A 79 0.78 11.60 -18.40
CA ASP A 79 -0.67 11.61 -18.58
C ASP A 79 -1.38 12.32 -17.42
N PRO A 80 -1.94 13.52 -17.64
CA PRO A 80 -2.61 14.29 -16.58
C PRO A 80 -3.90 13.64 -16.06
N ARG A 81 -4.39 12.58 -16.72
CA ARG A 81 -5.56 11.80 -16.26
C ARG A 81 -5.17 10.72 -15.26
N VAL A 82 -3.88 10.43 -15.12
CA VAL A 82 -3.35 9.44 -14.19
C VAL A 82 -2.95 10.15 -12.90
N ILE A 83 -3.45 9.65 -11.78
CA ILE A 83 -3.17 10.19 -10.46
C ILE A 83 -2.52 9.10 -9.63
N ALA A 84 -1.47 9.45 -8.91
CA ALA A 84 -0.88 8.56 -7.92
C ALA A 84 -1.89 8.35 -6.78
N GLY A 85 -2.27 7.10 -6.58
CA GLY A 85 -3.25 6.71 -5.57
C GLY A 85 -3.25 5.21 -5.34
N GLY A 86 -4.29 4.72 -4.65
CA GLY A 86 -4.48 3.29 -4.38
C GLY A 86 -4.57 2.96 -2.90
N SER A 87 -4.26 3.89 -2.00
CA SER A 87 -4.58 3.75 -0.57
C SER A 87 -6.05 4.13 -0.35
N ASP A 88 -6.89 3.12 -0.13
CA ASP A 88 -8.23 3.23 0.42
C ASP A 88 -8.26 3.00 1.94
N ALA A 89 -7.09 3.14 2.58
CA ALA A 89 -6.80 3.10 4.02
C ALA A 89 -7.94 2.55 4.89
N GLY A 90 -7.93 1.24 5.16
CA GLY A 90 -8.87 0.60 6.08
C GLY A 90 -9.85 -0.38 5.44
N ALA A 91 -9.94 -0.42 4.11
CA ALA A 91 -10.63 -1.48 3.39
C ALA A 91 -9.67 -2.65 3.07
N HIS A 92 -10.22 -3.87 2.98
CA HIS A 92 -9.47 -5.10 2.66
C HIS A 92 -8.21 -5.32 3.52
N LEU A 93 -8.27 -4.94 4.79
CA LEU A 93 -7.13 -4.90 5.70
C LEU A 93 -6.45 -6.26 5.90
N ASP A 94 -7.16 -7.36 5.69
CA ASP A 94 -6.71 -8.75 5.75
C ASP A 94 -6.13 -9.27 4.42
N MET A 95 -6.33 -8.54 3.31
CA MET A 95 -5.95 -8.98 1.96
C MET A 95 -4.93 -8.08 1.26
N MET A 96 -4.88 -6.78 1.61
CA MET A 96 -4.10 -5.78 0.86
C MET A 96 -3.26 -4.88 1.77
N LYS A 97 -2.08 -4.48 1.26
CA LYS A 97 -1.12 -3.59 1.94
C LYS A 97 -1.07 -2.18 1.34
N THR A 98 -2.20 -1.67 0.85
CA THR A 98 -2.29 -0.39 0.14
C THR A 98 -1.92 0.81 1.02
N PHE A 99 -1.97 0.68 2.35
CA PHE A 99 -1.48 1.67 3.31
C PHE A 99 -0.02 2.08 3.07
N ALA A 100 0.79 1.19 2.49
CA ALA A 100 2.21 1.41 2.25
C ALA A 100 2.51 1.96 0.84
N CYS A 101 1.50 2.30 0.03
CA CYS A 101 1.70 2.62 -1.40
C CYS A 101 2.70 3.77 -1.61
N HIS A 102 2.58 4.86 -0.86
CA HIS A 102 3.42 6.05 -1.02
C HIS A 102 4.86 5.79 -0.58
N THR A 103 5.06 5.20 0.61
CA THR A 103 6.42 4.90 1.10
C THR A 103 7.09 3.82 0.24
N SER A 104 6.34 2.85 -0.27
CA SER A 104 6.84 1.87 -1.25
C SER A 104 7.28 2.52 -2.54
N PHE A 105 6.53 3.48 -3.07
CA PHE A 105 6.89 4.18 -4.30
C PHE A 105 8.12 5.08 -4.11
N LEU A 106 8.22 5.79 -2.98
CA LEU A 106 9.40 6.60 -2.65
C LEU A 106 10.65 5.74 -2.49
N ALA A 107 10.53 4.58 -1.83
CA ALA A 107 11.63 3.65 -1.67
C ALA A 107 12.06 3.04 -3.01
N GLU A 108 11.12 2.42 -3.72
CA GLU A 108 11.45 1.60 -4.89
C GLU A 108 11.51 2.43 -6.18
N GLY A 109 10.46 3.20 -6.49
CA GLY A 109 10.37 3.97 -7.74
C GLY A 109 11.30 5.17 -7.78
N VAL A 110 11.46 5.88 -6.67
CA VAL A 110 12.30 7.10 -6.58
C VAL A 110 13.72 6.77 -6.14
N ARG A 111 13.93 6.21 -4.94
CA ARG A 111 15.28 6.01 -4.40
C ARG A 111 16.04 4.88 -5.10
N ASN A 112 15.46 3.70 -5.22
CA ASN A 112 16.17 2.54 -5.78
C ASN A 112 16.28 2.57 -7.31
N ARG A 113 15.18 2.92 -8.00
CA ARG A 113 15.11 2.89 -9.47
C ARG A 113 15.32 4.23 -10.16
N GLN A 114 15.27 5.34 -9.42
CA GLN A 114 15.52 6.69 -9.93
C GLN A 114 14.63 7.07 -11.12
N LEU A 115 13.37 6.64 -11.13
CA LEU A 115 12.45 6.81 -12.26
C LEU A 115 11.86 8.22 -12.36
N MET A 116 11.88 8.98 -11.27
CA MET A 116 11.49 10.39 -11.22
C MET A 116 12.19 11.06 -10.03
N SER A 117 12.17 12.40 -10.00
CA SER A 117 12.69 13.13 -8.84
C SER A 117 11.78 12.96 -7.62
N PHE A 118 12.36 13.17 -6.44
CA PHE A 118 11.62 13.12 -5.19
C PHE A 118 10.54 14.21 -5.12
N GLU A 119 10.86 15.42 -5.56
CA GLU A 119 9.93 16.56 -5.62
C GLU A 119 8.75 16.26 -6.54
N ARG A 120 9.00 15.60 -7.68
CA ARG A 120 7.93 15.19 -8.60
C ARG A 120 7.01 14.16 -7.96
N ALA A 121 7.56 13.16 -7.27
CA ALA A 121 6.77 12.19 -6.53
C ALA A 121 5.94 12.85 -5.41
N VAL A 122 6.54 13.76 -4.64
CA VAL A 122 5.81 14.55 -3.61
C VAL A 122 4.68 15.35 -4.23
N GLN A 123 4.90 16.03 -5.36
CA GLN A 123 3.85 16.77 -6.07
C GLN A 123 2.70 15.86 -6.51
N LEU A 124 3.01 14.66 -7.01
CA LEU A 124 2.00 13.67 -7.43
C LEU A 124 1.16 13.15 -6.26
N PHE A 125 1.70 13.13 -5.03
CA PHE A 125 0.97 12.69 -3.83
C PHE A 125 0.22 13.81 -3.11
N THR A 126 0.53 15.08 -3.42
CA THR A 126 0.03 16.24 -2.66
C THR A 126 -0.76 17.19 -3.55
N ASP A 127 -0.09 17.96 -4.38
CA ASP A 127 -0.70 18.98 -5.22
C ASP A 127 -1.62 18.38 -6.28
N ALA A 128 -1.20 17.31 -6.96
CA ALA A 128 -2.00 16.69 -8.02
C ALA A 128 -3.40 16.26 -7.55
N PRO A 129 -3.56 15.45 -6.48
CA PRO A 129 -4.89 15.13 -5.95
C PRO A 129 -5.59 16.37 -5.37
N ALA A 130 -4.89 17.30 -4.72
CA ALA A 130 -5.52 18.52 -4.23
C ALA A 130 -6.12 19.38 -5.35
N ARG A 131 -5.45 19.48 -6.51
CA ARG A 131 -5.98 20.17 -7.68
C ARG A 131 -7.13 19.39 -8.32
N LEU A 132 -7.04 18.06 -8.40
CA LEU A 132 -8.11 17.22 -8.94
C LEU A 132 -9.42 17.38 -8.15
N TYR A 133 -9.34 17.37 -6.83
CA TYR A 133 -10.51 17.51 -5.94
C TYR A 133 -10.86 18.98 -5.63
N GLY A 134 -10.13 19.94 -6.20
CA GLY A 134 -10.38 21.37 -6.01
C GLY A 134 -10.10 21.88 -4.60
N LEU A 135 -9.28 21.19 -3.80
CA LEU A 135 -9.03 21.56 -2.40
C LEU A 135 -8.39 22.95 -2.31
N THR A 136 -9.00 23.86 -1.56
CA THR A 136 -8.46 25.21 -1.38
C THR A 136 -7.46 25.25 -0.22
N GLY A 137 -6.29 25.84 -0.45
CA GLY A 137 -5.26 26.01 0.59
C GLY A 137 -4.59 24.73 1.08
N ARG A 138 -4.62 23.63 0.31
CA ARG A 138 -4.00 22.33 0.65
C ARG A 138 -3.23 21.73 -0.52
N GLY A 139 -2.25 20.87 -0.20
CA GLY A 139 -1.41 20.14 -1.17
C GLY A 139 -0.12 20.85 -1.57
N ARG A 140 0.17 22.03 -1.01
CA ARG A 140 1.44 22.75 -1.17
C ARG A 140 1.85 23.41 0.14
N VAL A 141 3.16 23.56 0.33
CA VAL A 141 3.72 24.37 1.43
C VAL A 141 3.76 25.82 0.97
N ALA A 142 2.87 26.64 1.48
CA ALA A 142 2.77 28.06 1.15
C ALA A 142 2.20 28.85 2.34
N GLU A 143 2.55 30.13 2.43
CA GLU A 143 2.01 31.02 3.47
C GLU A 143 0.48 31.13 3.36
N GLY A 144 -0.21 31.08 4.49
CA GLY A 144 -1.68 31.13 4.56
C GLY A 144 -2.40 29.82 4.21
N TRP A 145 -1.67 28.75 3.86
CA TRP A 145 -2.25 27.42 3.60
C TRP A 145 -2.36 26.60 4.88
N PHE A 146 -3.17 25.54 4.84
CA PHE A 146 -3.27 24.62 5.97
C PHE A 146 -1.92 23.92 6.21
N ALA A 147 -1.53 23.82 7.47
CA ALA A 147 -0.32 23.12 7.88
C ALA A 147 -0.54 21.60 7.94
N ASP A 148 -0.81 21.01 6.77
CA ASP A 148 -0.79 19.56 6.57
C ASP A 148 0.58 19.15 6.03
N LEU A 149 1.41 18.57 6.89
CA LEU A 149 2.84 18.38 6.61
C LEU A 149 3.27 16.97 7.00
N VAL A 150 4.24 16.44 6.26
CA VAL A 150 4.98 15.23 6.62
C VAL A 150 6.45 15.59 6.65
N ILE A 151 7.11 15.30 7.77
CA ILE A 151 8.56 15.42 7.93
C ILE A 151 9.14 14.02 7.74
N MET A 152 10.03 13.88 6.77
CA MET A 152 10.58 12.59 6.39
C MET A 152 11.99 12.68 5.83
N ASP A 153 12.77 11.63 6.06
CA ASP A 153 14.11 11.46 5.52
C ASP A 153 14.04 10.73 4.17
N PRO A 154 14.39 11.40 3.05
CA PRO A 154 14.35 10.80 1.72
C PRO A 154 15.27 9.58 1.57
N SER A 155 16.33 9.49 2.38
CA SER A 155 17.30 8.39 2.33
C SER A 155 16.78 7.10 2.96
N THR A 156 15.82 7.19 3.89
CA THR A 156 15.31 6.04 4.66
C THR A 156 13.81 5.80 4.52
N VAL A 157 13.05 6.74 3.93
CA VAL A 157 11.60 6.62 3.79
C VAL A 157 11.22 5.34 3.05
N GLY A 158 10.35 4.52 3.65
CA GLY A 158 10.02 3.21 3.08
C GLY A 158 8.97 2.43 3.85
N PRO A 159 8.46 1.35 3.26
CA PRO A 159 7.58 0.43 3.96
C PRO A 159 8.42 -0.47 4.89
N GLY A 160 7.93 -0.72 6.10
CA GLY A 160 8.49 -1.74 6.98
C GLY A 160 8.03 -3.15 6.60
N THR A 161 8.36 -4.12 7.45
CA THR A 161 7.87 -5.50 7.32
C THR A 161 6.37 -5.56 7.58
N VAL A 162 5.63 -6.14 6.62
CA VAL A 162 4.21 -6.42 6.77
C VAL A 162 4.02 -7.63 7.68
N ALA A 163 3.16 -7.51 8.67
CA ALA A 163 2.81 -8.58 9.59
C ALA A 163 1.33 -8.48 10.02
N PRO A 164 0.69 -9.59 10.40
CA PRO A 164 -0.64 -9.56 10.97
C PRO A 164 -0.64 -8.86 12.34
N ARG A 165 -1.70 -8.09 12.62
CA ARG A 165 -2.02 -7.50 13.93
C ARG A 165 -3.46 -7.82 14.29
N ARG A 166 -3.68 -8.23 15.54
CA ARG A 166 -5.00 -8.55 16.12
C ARG A 166 -5.48 -7.42 17.02
N ASP A 167 -5.67 -6.24 16.44
CA ASP A 167 -6.02 -5.01 17.15
C ASP A 167 -7.37 -4.42 16.70
N LEU A 168 -8.14 -5.15 15.88
CA LEU A 168 -9.49 -4.75 15.47
C LEU A 168 -10.56 -5.20 16.49
N PRO A 169 -11.68 -4.48 16.59
CA PRO A 169 -12.83 -4.90 17.41
C PRO A 169 -13.31 -6.31 17.05
N GLY A 170 -13.81 -7.05 18.05
CA GLY A 170 -14.35 -8.40 17.85
C GLY A 170 -13.30 -9.49 17.60
N GLY A 171 -12.01 -9.21 17.86
CA GLY A 171 -10.92 -10.17 17.66
C GLY A 171 -10.46 -10.30 16.21
N GLY A 172 -10.90 -9.38 15.34
CA GLY A 172 -10.46 -9.30 13.96
C GLY A 172 -8.96 -8.98 13.85
N TRP A 173 -8.40 -9.27 12.69
CA TRP A 173 -7.00 -9.02 12.39
C TRP A 173 -6.84 -8.23 11.09
N ARG A 174 -5.66 -7.64 10.92
CA ARG A 174 -5.26 -6.89 9.73
C ARG A 174 -3.79 -7.08 9.42
N LEU A 175 -3.42 -6.97 8.16
CA LEU A 175 -2.05 -6.69 7.75
C LEU A 175 -1.66 -5.28 8.19
N HIS A 176 -0.45 -5.16 8.71
CA HIS A 176 0.10 -3.90 9.17
C HIS A 176 1.58 -3.82 8.85
N SER A 177 2.06 -2.62 8.54
CA SER A 177 3.48 -2.31 8.54
C SER A 177 3.69 -0.92 9.10
N GLU A 178 4.76 -0.75 9.87
CA GLU A 178 5.27 0.58 10.21
C GLU A 178 5.94 1.21 8.99
N ALA A 179 5.95 2.53 8.89
CA ALA A 179 6.79 3.23 7.93
C ALA A 179 8.17 3.51 8.56
N THR A 180 9.22 3.50 7.73
CA THR A 180 10.55 4.00 8.11
C THR A 180 10.73 5.41 7.55
N GLY A 181 11.61 6.20 8.17
CA GLY A 181 12.00 7.52 7.69
C GLY A 181 10.91 8.59 7.72
N ILE A 182 9.82 8.39 8.47
CA ILE A 182 8.80 9.42 8.75
C ILE A 182 8.99 9.89 10.20
N ASP A 183 9.41 11.13 10.37
CA ASP A 183 9.67 11.72 11.69
C ASP A 183 8.38 12.28 12.31
N ALA A 184 7.55 12.93 11.49
CA ALA A 184 6.29 13.50 11.95
C ALA A 184 5.24 13.62 10.85
N THR A 185 3.98 13.48 11.25
CA THR A 185 2.80 13.83 10.43
C THR A 185 1.98 14.86 11.19
N ILE A 186 1.65 15.96 10.51
CA ILE A 186 0.97 17.13 11.07
C ILE A 186 -0.29 17.38 10.25
N VAL A 187 -1.42 17.57 10.91
CA VAL A 187 -2.70 17.88 10.26
C VAL A 187 -3.25 19.16 10.86
N ASN A 188 -3.61 20.13 10.02
CA ASN A 188 -4.08 21.45 10.45
C ASN A 188 -3.17 22.10 11.52
N GLY A 189 -1.85 21.89 11.44
CA GLY A 189 -0.85 22.45 12.37
C GLY A 189 -0.67 21.69 13.68
N THR A 190 -1.40 20.59 13.90
CA THR A 190 -1.25 19.74 15.10
C THR A 190 -0.55 18.43 14.74
N PRO A 191 0.56 18.08 15.40
CA PRO A 191 1.22 16.78 15.22
C PRO A 191 0.29 15.63 15.62
N ILE A 192 0.08 14.67 14.71
CA ILE A 192 -0.73 13.47 14.94
C ILE A 192 0.10 12.20 15.06
N VAL A 193 1.31 12.22 14.50
CA VAL A 193 2.33 11.18 14.64
C VAL A 193 3.68 11.86 14.84
N VAL A 194 4.46 11.42 15.82
CA VAL A 194 5.84 11.88 16.09
C VAL A 194 6.69 10.68 16.48
N ASP A 195 7.87 10.51 15.88
CA ASP A 195 8.79 9.40 16.14
C ASP A 195 8.10 8.03 16.04
N GLY A 196 7.25 7.86 15.02
CA GLY A 196 6.47 6.64 14.78
C GLY A 196 5.33 6.38 15.79
N ARG A 197 5.00 7.34 16.67
CA ARG A 197 3.95 7.19 17.68
C ARG A 197 2.78 8.11 17.41
N VAL A 198 1.57 7.55 17.46
CA VAL A 198 0.32 8.32 17.38
C VAL A 198 0.15 9.15 18.65
N THR A 199 -0.16 10.44 18.51
CA THR A 199 -0.31 11.37 19.66
C THR A 199 -1.68 11.26 20.33
N GLY A 200 -2.69 10.80 19.60
CA GLY A 200 -4.09 10.75 20.02
C GLY A 200 -4.90 11.98 19.58
N ASP A 201 -4.25 13.02 19.07
CA ASP A 201 -4.94 14.20 18.53
C ASP A 201 -5.62 13.88 17.19
N THR A 202 -6.87 14.33 17.05
CA THR A 202 -7.66 14.17 15.81
C THR A 202 -8.12 15.53 15.26
N PRO A 203 -7.19 16.40 14.83
CA PRO A 203 -7.48 17.77 14.36
C PRO A 203 -8.14 17.81 12.97
N GLY A 204 -8.35 16.66 12.34
CA GLY A 204 -8.95 16.54 11.02
C GLY A 204 -10.38 17.07 10.99
N THR A 205 -10.75 17.69 9.88
CA THR A 205 -12.10 18.26 9.68
C THR A 205 -12.70 17.73 8.40
N VAL A 206 -14.02 17.59 8.37
CA VAL A 206 -14.76 17.26 7.15
C VAL A 206 -14.58 18.38 6.12
N ILE A 207 -13.99 18.03 4.97
CA ILE A 207 -13.88 18.88 3.78
C ILE A 207 -15.23 18.91 3.07
N ARG A 208 -15.80 20.10 2.88
CA ARG A 208 -17.13 20.32 2.29
C ARG A 208 -17.02 21.01 0.94
N SER A 209 -17.71 20.43 -0.04
CA SER A 209 -17.81 21.00 -1.39
C SER A 209 -18.37 22.42 -1.37
N GLY A 210 -17.77 23.32 -2.16
CA GLY A 210 -18.18 24.72 -2.30
C GLY A 210 -17.80 25.63 -1.12
N ARG A 211 -17.28 25.07 -0.02
CA ARG A 211 -16.70 25.83 1.10
C ARG A 211 -15.18 25.67 1.16
N ASP A 212 -14.73 24.43 1.13
CA ASP A 212 -13.31 24.06 1.24
C ASP A 212 -12.73 23.63 -0.12
N THR A 213 -13.57 23.62 -1.15
CA THR A 213 -13.20 23.26 -2.52
C THR A 213 -13.75 24.25 -3.55
N GLU A 214 -13.02 24.39 -4.64
CA GLU A 214 -13.45 25.09 -5.85
C GLU A 214 -13.91 24.07 -6.92
N THR A 215 -14.82 24.48 -7.79
CA THR A 215 -15.26 23.64 -8.91
C THR A 215 -14.11 23.46 -9.91
N VAL A 216 -13.69 22.21 -10.12
CA VAL A 216 -12.69 21.85 -11.12
C VAL A 216 -13.40 21.43 -12.39
N THR A 217 -13.13 22.11 -13.50
CA THR A 217 -13.65 21.71 -14.81
C THR A 217 -12.80 20.56 -15.33
N ALA A 218 -13.42 19.42 -15.61
CA ALA A 218 -12.78 18.34 -16.36
C ALA A 218 -12.64 18.79 -17.82
N HIS A 219 -11.40 18.82 -18.32
CA HIS A 219 -11.06 19.10 -19.71
C HIS A 219 -10.60 17.83 -20.43
#